data_AF-A0AA38IQ85-F1
#
_entry.id   AF-A0AA38IQ85-F1
#
_cell.length_a   1.000
_cell.length_b   1.000
_cell.length_c   1.000
_cell.angle_alpha   90.00
_cell.angle_beta   90.00
_cell.angle_gamma   90.00
#
_symmetry.space_group_name_H-M   'P 1'
#
loop_
_entity.id
_entity.type
_entity.pdbx_description
1 polymer ?
#
loop_
_entity_poly.entity_id
_entity_poly.type
_entity_poly.pdbx_seq_one_letter_code
_entity_poly.pdbx_strand_id
1 'polypeptide(L)'
;MSPKIKEKLRQDLRHGFISMIVGLILGLLTGILIGVPGDEDKDFMFVIQLIKYLPKCKITVLMIHLTRFFTCLVTYLSALLPAHHMVYGFIKQRTVAYIKGISIGWDILRLISLISILIFNLHTFTVCGQSVEDLSYEIFDTSVLVKWYHWSQVNKKMFLMYLINAQKPFKISYSDKISVNYQLAVDILRTFVSALTFVVQLQNARMPHGERTPYSEMGQKKYMDLFVGIFWEGPEEVIFKESLTRIRPMMDSRDKSARDKE
;
A
#
# COMPACT_ATOMS: atom_id res chain seq x y z
N MET A 1 29.04 9.09 0.11
CA MET A 1 27.62 9.26 -0.25
C MET A 1 27.49 10.51 -1.11
N SER A 2 26.89 10.42 -2.30
CA SER A 2 26.77 11.56 -3.22
C SER A 2 25.82 12.63 -2.66
N PRO A 3 26.10 13.94 -2.84
CA PRO A 3 25.21 15.01 -2.42
C PRO A 3 23.79 14.87 -2.99
N LYS A 4 23.63 14.29 -4.20
CA LYS A 4 22.32 14.01 -4.79
C LYS A 4 21.49 13.01 -3.98
N ILE A 5 22.14 11.97 -3.45
CA ILE A 5 21.47 10.93 -2.63
C ILE A 5 21.01 11.54 -1.31
N LYS A 6 21.83 12.40 -0.72
CA LYS A 6 21.50 13.09 0.54
C LYS A 6 20.28 14.00 0.39
N GLU A 7 20.17 14.73 -0.72
CA GLU A 7 19.03 15.62 -0.95
C GLU A 7 17.74 14.84 -1.26
N LYS A 8 17.81 13.76 -2.05
CA LYS A 8 16.66 12.87 -2.27
C LYS A 8 16.16 12.27 -0.95
N LEU A 9 17.06 11.76 -0.13
CA LEU A 9 16.71 11.22 1.19
C LEU A 9 16.02 12.27 2.07
N ARG A 10 16.50 13.52 2.06
CA ARG A 10 15.89 14.63 2.81
C ARG A 10 14.50 14.97 2.28
N GLN A 11 14.30 14.94 0.97
CA GLN A 11 13.00 15.19 0.35
C GLN A 11 11.99 14.09 0.70
N ASP A 12 12.39 12.83 0.64
CA ASP A 12 11.56 11.67 0.97
C ASP A 12 11.20 11.67 2.47
N LEU A 13 12.17 12.01 3.33
CA LEU A 13 11.93 12.20 4.77
C LEU A 13 10.93 13.33 5.03
N ARG A 14 11.04 14.45 4.30
CA ARG A 14 10.13 15.59 4.45
C ARG A 14 8.71 15.24 4.04
N HIS A 15 8.54 14.53 2.91
CA HIS A 15 7.22 14.07 2.46
C HIS A 15 6.62 13.07 3.44
N GLY A 16 7.41 12.10 3.89
CA GLY A 16 6.97 11.15 4.91
C GLY A 16 6.55 11.84 6.20
N PHE A 17 7.30 12.85 6.64
CA PHE A 17 7.00 13.61 7.85
C PHE A 17 5.73 14.46 7.72
N ILE A 18 5.54 15.15 6.59
CA ILE A 18 4.31 15.92 6.32
C ILE A 18 3.11 14.97 6.27
N SER A 19 3.22 13.86 5.53
CA SER A 19 2.15 12.86 5.44
C SER A 19 1.82 12.27 6.81
N MET A 20 2.84 12.05 7.65
CA MET A 20 2.67 11.58 9.02
C MET A 20 1.96 12.62 9.89
N ILE A 21 2.35 13.91 9.82
CA ILE A 21 1.67 14.99 10.56
C ILE A 21 0.22 15.13 10.11
N VAL A 22 -0.04 15.14 8.81
CA VAL A 22 -1.40 15.25 8.27
C VAL A 22 -2.25 14.04 8.68
N GLY A 23 -1.70 12.83 8.56
CA GLY A 23 -2.35 11.61 9.02
C GLY A 23 -2.60 11.60 10.53
N LEU A 24 -1.67 12.13 11.32
CA LEU A 24 -1.81 12.28 12.77
C LEU A 24 -2.88 13.32 13.13
N ILE A 25 -2.91 14.48 12.47
CA ILE A 25 -3.94 15.50 12.68
C ILE A 25 -5.31 14.96 12.31
N LEU A 26 -5.45 14.32 11.15
CA LEU A 26 -6.70 13.70 10.73
C LEU A 26 -7.11 12.56 11.68
N GLY A 27 -6.15 11.73 12.09
CA GLY A 27 -6.36 10.65 13.05
C GLY A 27 -6.76 11.16 14.43
N LEU A 28 -6.15 12.25 14.91
CA LEU A 28 -6.48 12.90 16.18
C LEU A 28 -7.82 13.62 16.10
N LEU A 29 -8.14 14.32 15.02
CA LEU A 29 -9.46 14.94 14.83
C LEU A 29 -10.55 13.86 14.80
N THR A 30 -10.31 12.76 14.10
CA THR A 30 -11.22 11.61 14.06
C THR A 30 -11.30 10.93 15.44
N GLY A 31 -10.17 10.77 16.13
CA GLY A 31 -10.08 10.19 17.46
C GLY A 31 -10.69 11.07 18.55
N ILE A 32 -10.66 12.40 18.43
CA ILE A 32 -11.33 13.34 19.35
C ILE A 32 -12.84 13.33 19.08
N LEU A 33 -13.25 13.24 17.82
CA LEU A 33 -14.67 13.11 17.44
C LEU A 33 -15.29 11.78 17.89
N ILE A 34 -14.48 10.72 18.02
CA ILE A 34 -14.93 9.36 18.36
C ILE A 34 -14.62 8.98 19.82
N GLY A 35 -13.54 9.50 20.38
CA GLY A 35 -12.96 9.11 21.67
C GLY A 35 -13.39 9.98 22.84
N VAL A 36 -14.67 10.35 22.93
CA VAL A 36 -15.26 10.69 24.22
C VAL A 36 -15.44 9.35 24.95
N PRO A 37 -14.60 9.04 25.96
CA PRO A 37 -14.62 7.72 26.57
C PRO A 37 -15.90 7.56 27.40
N GLY A 38 -16.51 6.38 27.31
CA GLY A 38 -17.39 5.86 28.35
C GLY A 38 -16.54 5.18 29.43
N ASP A 39 -17.07 5.06 30.65
CA ASP A 39 -16.33 4.73 31.87
C ASP A 39 -15.62 3.34 31.93
N GLU A 40 -15.59 2.57 30.84
CA GLU A 40 -15.21 1.14 30.87
C GLU A 40 -13.86 0.75 30.22
N ASP A 41 -13.14 1.64 29.51
CA ASP A 41 -11.98 1.24 28.71
C ASP A 41 -10.61 1.38 29.43
N LYS A 42 -10.00 0.27 29.89
CA LYS A 42 -8.72 0.24 30.64
C LYS A 42 -7.51 -0.43 29.94
N ASP A 43 -7.66 -0.97 28.74
CA ASP A 43 -6.67 -1.95 28.19
C ASP A 43 -5.55 -1.37 27.30
N PHE A 44 -5.40 -0.05 27.17
CA PHE A 44 -4.48 0.58 26.20
C PHE A 44 -2.96 0.56 26.54
N MET A 45 -2.53 -0.07 27.64
CA MET A 45 -1.18 0.12 28.21
C MET A 45 -0.07 -0.85 27.75
N PHE A 46 -0.37 -1.90 26.99
CA PHE A 46 0.58 -2.99 26.72
C PHE A 46 1.73 -2.64 25.75
N VAL A 47 1.48 -1.78 24.75
CA VAL A 47 2.45 -1.49 23.67
C VAL A 47 3.67 -0.69 24.15
N ILE A 48 3.51 0.10 25.21
CA ILE A 48 4.56 0.98 25.74
C ILE A 48 5.67 0.18 26.46
N GLN A 49 5.36 -1.01 26.99
CA GLN A 49 6.34 -1.82 27.71
C GLN A 49 7.36 -2.52 26.79
N LEU A 50 7.00 -2.81 25.53
CA LEU A 50 7.87 -3.54 24.59
C LEU A 50 9.11 -2.72 24.15
N ILE A 51 9.02 -1.39 24.22
CA ILE A 51 10.05 -0.45 23.73
C ILE A 51 11.30 -0.43 24.63
N LYS A 52 11.20 -0.89 25.88
CA LYS A 52 12.31 -0.83 26.86
C LYS A 52 13.47 -1.81 26.59
N TYR A 53 13.32 -2.80 25.70
CA TYR A 53 14.23 -3.95 25.63
C TYR A 53 15.16 -4.01 24.38
N LEU A 54 15.24 -2.98 23.53
CA LEU A 54 16.03 -3.04 22.28
C LEU A 54 17.33 -2.20 22.30
N PRO A 55 18.41 -2.63 21.61
CA PRO A 55 19.70 -1.94 21.59
C PRO A 55 19.76 -0.72 20.64
N LYS A 56 20.47 0.34 21.08
CA LYS A 56 20.43 1.74 20.56
C LYS A 56 20.69 1.95 19.05
N CYS A 57 21.54 1.16 18.39
CA CYS A 57 21.87 1.38 16.96
C CYS A 57 20.91 0.70 15.99
N LYS A 58 20.20 -0.35 16.41
CA LYS A 58 19.11 -0.96 15.62
C LYS A 58 17.79 -0.20 15.80
N ILE A 59 17.67 0.54 16.90
CA ILE A 59 16.51 1.37 17.23
C ILE A 59 16.24 2.42 16.16
N THR A 60 17.21 3.09 15.52
CA THR A 60 16.83 4.20 14.61
C THR A 60 16.16 3.71 13.33
N VAL A 61 16.73 2.71 12.66
CA VAL A 61 16.15 2.10 11.46
C VAL A 61 14.86 1.36 11.82
N LEU A 62 14.89 0.58 12.91
CA LEU A 62 13.69 -0.11 13.41
C LEU A 62 12.61 0.88 13.81
N MET A 63 12.92 2.02 14.44
CA MET A 63 11.94 3.06 14.81
C MET A 63 11.41 3.79 13.60
N ILE A 64 12.18 3.99 12.53
CA ILE A 64 11.63 4.53 11.27
C ILE A 64 10.60 3.55 10.70
N HIS A 65 10.94 2.25 10.67
CA HIS A 65 10.00 1.22 10.20
C HIS A 65 8.82 1.00 11.15
N LEU A 66 9.05 1.04 12.46
CA LEU A 66 8.05 0.87 13.50
C LEU A 66 7.14 2.10 13.55
N THR A 67 7.67 3.31 13.36
CA THR A 67 6.84 4.53 13.26
C THR A 67 5.99 4.50 11.99
N ARG A 68 6.54 4.05 10.85
CA ARG A 68 5.75 3.87 9.62
C ARG A 68 4.69 2.78 9.77
N PHE A 69 5.04 1.66 10.39
CA PHE A 69 4.11 0.56 10.69
C PHE A 69 3.05 0.98 11.70
N PHE A 70 3.43 1.71 12.75
CA PHE A 70 2.52 2.23 13.77
C PHE A 70 1.62 3.31 13.21
N THR A 71 2.12 4.16 12.31
CA THR A 71 1.29 5.09 11.54
C THR A 71 0.30 4.30 10.69
N CYS A 72 0.74 3.28 9.94
CA CYS A 72 -0.17 2.42 9.17
C CYS A 72 -1.20 1.71 10.06
N LEU A 73 -0.81 1.23 11.24
CA LEU A 73 -1.68 0.55 12.20
C LEU A 73 -2.70 1.51 12.81
N VAL A 74 -2.27 2.70 13.25
CA VAL A 74 -3.14 3.74 13.78
C VAL A 74 -4.10 4.23 12.70
N THR A 75 -3.62 4.40 11.47
CA THR A 75 -4.43 4.77 10.31
C THR A 75 -5.42 3.66 9.92
N TYR A 76 -5.04 2.39 10.05
CA TYR A 76 -5.92 1.25 9.81
C TYR A 76 -7.01 1.12 10.90
N LEU A 77 -6.62 1.24 12.17
CA LEU A 77 -7.55 1.25 13.31
C LEU A 77 -8.49 2.46 13.26
N SER A 78 -7.97 3.62 12.88
CA SER A 78 -8.78 4.83 12.68
C SER A 78 -9.65 4.77 11.42
N ALA A 79 -9.46 3.81 10.52
CA ALA A 79 -10.36 3.53 9.39
C ALA A 79 -11.43 2.48 9.74
N LEU A 80 -11.09 1.51 10.60
CA LEU A 80 -12.03 0.49 11.10
C LEU A 80 -13.14 1.10 11.96
N LEU A 81 -12.79 2.07 12.82
CA LEU A 81 -13.76 2.76 13.69
C LEU A 81 -14.86 3.50 12.86
N PRO A 82 -14.52 4.36 11.88
CA PRO A 82 -15.49 4.96 10.98
C PRO A 82 -16.27 3.94 10.15
N ALA A 83 -15.64 2.84 9.71
CA ALA A 83 -16.34 1.78 8.99
C ALA A 83 -17.40 1.08 9.87
N HIS A 84 -17.07 0.83 11.13
CA HIS A 84 -18.02 0.28 12.11
C HIS A 84 -19.15 1.27 12.42
N HIS A 85 -18.82 2.54 12.67
CA HIS A 85 -19.81 3.61 12.88
C HIS A 85 -20.68 3.87 11.63
N MET A 86 -20.16 3.61 10.43
CA MET A 86 -20.92 3.65 9.18
C MET A 86 -21.94 2.52 9.08
N VAL A 87 -21.56 1.27 9.37
CA VAL A 87 -22.53 0.15 9.32
C VAL A 87 -23.65 0.42 10.33
N TYR A 88 -23.27 0.82 11.54
CA TYR A 88 -24.22 1.15 12.59
C TYR A 88 -25.08 2.38 12.24
N GLY A 89 -24.44 3.42 11.70
CA GLY A 89 -25.07 4.67 11.29
C GLY A 89 -26.00 4.50 10.09
N PHE A 90 -25.63 3.73 9.08
CA PHE A 90 -26.44 3.47 7.89
C PHE A 90 -27.68 2.66 8.25
N ILE A 91 -27.53 1.64 9.12
CA ILE A 91 -28.66 0.86 9.65
C ILE A 91 -29.62 1.80 10.41
N LYS A 92 -29.09 2.67 11.28
CA LYS A 92 -29.90 3.61 12.08
C LYS A 92 -30.52 4.75 11.28
N GLN A 93 -29.80 5.28 10.30
CA GLN A 93 -30.17 6.46 9.51
C GLN A 93 -31.19 6.11 8.43
N ARG A 94 -31.18 4.88 7.88
CA ARG A 94 -32.30 4.38 7.07
C ARG A 94 -33.62 4.35 7.86
N THR A 95 -33.57 3.98 9.13
CA THR A 95 -34.75 3.96 10.00
C THR A 95 -35.30 5.35 10.26
N VAL A 96 -34.44 6.38 10.34
CA VAL A 96 -34.86 7.77 10.65
C VAL A 96 -35.16 8.61 9.40
N ALA A 97 -34.44 8.42 8.30
CA ALA A 97 -34.67 9.13 7.04
C ALA A 97 -36.03 8.77 6.42
N TYR A 98 -36.48 7.51 6.60
CA TYR A 98 -37.83 7.08 6.25
C TYR A 98 -38.92 7.85 7.03
N ILE A 99 -38.59 8.36 8.22
CA ILE A 99 -39.53 9.04 9.12
C ILE A 99 -39.53 10.57 8.92
N LYS A 100 -38.43 11.19 8.46
CA LYS A 100 -38.26 12.66 8.51
C LYS A 100 -38.00 13.40 7.19
N GLY A 101 -37.92 12.73 6.04
CA GLY A 101 -37.78 13.42 4.74
C GLY A 101 -36.56 14.34 4.66
N ILE A 102 -35.41 13.88 5.18
CA ILE A 102 -34.19 14.68 5.32
C ILE A 102 -33.37 14.73 4.01
N SER A 103 -32.71 15.88 3.81
CA SER A 103 -31.90 16.32 2.67
C SER A 103 -30.76 15.36 2.27
N ILE A 104 -30.84 14.88 1.03
CA ILE A 104 -29.87 14.05 0.28
C ILE A 104 -28.43 14.61 0.27
N GLY A 105 -28.25 15.92 0.47
CA GLY A 105 -26.94 16.58 0.34
C GLY A 105 -25.88 16.13 1.35
N TRP A 106 -26.27 15.90 2.60
CA TRP A 106 -25.31 15.54 3.67
C TRP A 106 -24.79 14.12 3.55
N ASP A 107 -25.60 13.20 3.03
CA ASP A 107 -25.20 11.81 2.83
C ASP A 107 -24.18 11.68 1.70
N ILE A 108 -24.31 12.49 0.64
CA ILE A 108 -23.32 12.56 -0.45
C ILE A 108 -21.99 13.08 0.08
N LEU A 109 -21.98 14.17 0.86
CA LEU A 109 -20.76 14.72 1.44
C LEU A 109 -20.05 13.73 2.35
N ARG A 110 -20.80 12.98 3.17
CA ARG A 110 -20.26 11.90 4.01
C ARG A 110 -19.65 10.80 3.14
N LEU A 111 -20.35 10.34 2.10
CA LEU A 111 -19.83 9.30 1.22
C LEU A 111 -18.52 9.72 0.54
N ILE A 112 -18.44 10.96 0.05
CA ILE A 112 -17.23 11.50 -0.59
C ILE A 112 -16.06 11.55 0.41
N SER A 113 -16.28 12.03 1.63
CA SER A 113 -15.21 12.09 2.64
C SER A 113 -14.68 10.70 3.00
N LEU A 114 -15.56 9.71 3.08
CA LEU A 114 -15.21 8.32 3.35
C LEU A 114 -14.40 7.67 2.23
N ILE A 115 -14.83 7.85 0.98
CA ILE A 115 -14.09 7.37 -0.19
C ILE A 115 -12.70 8.02 -0.22
N SER A 116 -12.62 9.31 0.11
CA SER A 116 -11.36 10.06 0.14
C SER A 116 -10.39 9.50 1.18
N ILE A 117 -10.87 9.23 2.40
CA ILE A 117 -10.07 8.62 3.47
C ILE A 117 -9.61 7.21 3.08
N LEU A 118 -10.50 6.40 2.49
CA LEU A 118 -10.16 5.04 2.05
C LEU A 118 -9.04 5.05 0.99
N ILE A 119 -9.14 5.93 -0.01
CA ILE A 119 -8.13 6.08 -1.06
C ILE A 119 -6.80 6.55 -0.45
N PHE A 120 -6.83 7.52 0.46
CA PHE A 120 -5.64 8.02 1.13
C PHE A 120 -4.93 6.92 1.95
N ASN A 121 -5.70 6.09 2.66
CA ASN A 121 -5.17 4.99 3.46
C ASN A 121 -4.56 3.90 2.57
N LEU A 122 -5.26 3.51 1.51
CA LEU A 122 -4.76 2.53 0.54
C LEU A 122 -3.47 3.02 -0.11
N HIS A 123 -3.42 4.30 -0.49
CA HIS A 123 -2.22 4.93 -1.05
C HIS A 123 -1.06 4.89 -0.04
N THR A 124 -1.27 5.37 1.18
CA THR A 124 -0.23 5.38 2.23
C THR A 124 0.30 3.99 2.52
N PHE A 125 -0.59 3.00 2.63
CA PHE A 125 -0.24 1.61 2.90
C PHE A 125 0.60 1.00 1.78
N THR A 126 0.21 1.21 0.53
CA THR A 126 0.93 0.68 -0.63
C THR A 126 2.26 1.38 -0.90
N VAL A 127 2.34 2.71 -0.70
CA VAL A 127 3.61 3.46 -0.75
C VAL A 127 4.58 2.97 0.31
N CYS A 128 4.10 2.73 1.54
CA CYS A 128 4.94 2.21 2.61
C CYS A 128 5.45 0.80 2.29
N GLY A 129 4.56 -0.08 1.83
CA GLY A 129 4.92 -1.43 1.42
C GLY A 129 5.95 -1.45 0.28
N GLN A 130 5.72 -0.66 -0.76
CA GLN A 130 6.66 -0.51 -1.87
C GLN A 130 8.01 0.03 -1.40
N SER A 131 8.03 1.07 -0.56
CA SER A 131 9.29 1.65 -0.07
C SER A 131 10.15 0.64 0.70
N VAL A 132 9.53 -0.32 1.39
CA VAL A 132 10.26 -1.39 2.10
C VAL A 132 10.84 -2.41 1.11
N GLU A 133 10.07 -2.76 0.07
CA GLU A 133 10.52 -3.65 -1.00
C GLU A 133 11.69 -3.01 -1.77
N ASP A 134 11.55 -1.75 -2.20
CA ASP A 134 12.58 -0.98 -2.91
C ASP A 134 13.88 -0.84 -2.09
N LEU A 135 13.76 -0.53 -0.80
CA LEU A 135 14.91 -0.42 0.09
C LEU A 135 15.65 -1.76 0.22
N SER A 136 14.92 -2.88 0.20
CA SER A 136 15.51 -4.20 0.27
C SER A 136 16.32 -4.52 -0.99
N TYR A 137 15.80 -4.13 -2.17
CA TYR A 137 16.56 -4.19 -3.42
C TYR A 137 17.83 -3.34 -3.36
N GLU A 138 17.73 -2.09 -2.89
CA GLU A 138 18.90 -1.19 -2.78
C GLU A 138 19.97 -1.76 -1.83
N ILE A 139 19.57 -2.34 -0.70
CA ILE A 139 20.48 -3.01 0.24
C ILE A 139 21.20 -4.18 -0.44
N PHE A 140 20.50 -4.98 -1.23
CA PHE A 140 21.11 -6.08 -1.98
C PHE A 140 22.10 -5.56 -3.03
N ASP A 141 21.68 -4.63 -3.88
CA ASP A 141 22.48 -4.06 -4.95
C ASP A 141 23.76 -3.41 -4.41
N THR A 142 23.64 -2.61 -3.35
CA THR A 142 24.79 -1.98 -2.70
C THR A 142 25.73 -2.99 -2.04
N SER A 143 25.20 -4.10 -1.52
CA SER A 143 26.00 -5.17 -0.93
C SER A 143 26.83 -5.89 -2.00
N VAL A 144 26.28 -6.15 -3.19
CA VAL A 144 27.01 -6.81 -4.29
C VAL A 144 28.22 -5.98 -4.75
N LEU A 145 28.18 -4.65 -4.59
CA LEU A 145 29.28 -3.74 -4.97
C LEU A 145 30.47 -3.73 -3.98
N VAL A 146 30.31 -4.31 -2.78
CA VAL A 146 31.39 -4.34 -1.79
C VAL A 146 32.52 -5.25 -2.27
N LYS A 147 33.79 -4.82 -2.12
CA LYS A 147 34.98 -5.62 -2.48
C LYS A 147 35.27 -6.73 -1.46
N TRP A 148 34.29 -7.60 -1.20
CA TRP A 148 34.33 -8.66 -0.19
C TRP A 148 35.37 -9.75 -0.47
N TYR A 149 35.85 -9.85 -1.71
CA TYR A 149 36.86 -10.82 -2.12
C TYR A 149 38.23 -10.63 -1.45
N HIS A 150 38.50 -9.47 -0.84
CA HIS A 150 39.70 -9.23 -0.02
C HIS A 150 39.54 -9.58 1.47
N TRP A 151 38.35 -9.99 1.92
CA TRP A 151 38.09 -10.26 3.33
C TRP A 151 38.66 -11.61 3.78
N SER A 152 38.68 -11.86 5.09
CA SER A 152 39.02 -13.18 5.64
C SER A 152 38.02 -14.25 5.18
N GLN A 153 38.43 -15.51 5.12
CA GLN A 153 37.56 -16.60 4.64
C GLN A 153 36.28 -16.76 5.47
N VAL A 154 36.36 -16.56 6.78
CA VAL A 154 35.20 -16.57 7.69
C VAL A 154 34.20 -15.46 7.31
N ASN A 155 34.69 -14.24 7.07
CA ASN A 155 33.85 -13.11 6.71
C ASN A 155 33.25 -13.27 5.30
N LYS A 156 34.01 -13.80 4.33
CA LYS A 156 33.48 -14.11 3.00
C LYS A 156 32.31 -15.09 3.06
N LYS A 157 32.45 -16.16 3.86
CA LYS A 157 31.38 -17.16 4.04
C LYS A 157 30.12 -16.54 4.64
N MET A 158 30.25 -15.74 5.70
CA MET A 158 29.11 -15.05 6.30
C MET A 158 28.47 -14.05 5.33
N PHE A 159 29.28 -13.29 4.59
CA PHE A 159 28.77 -12.32 3.63
C PHE A 159 28.03 -13.00 2.47
N LEU A 160 28.52 -14.13 1.99
CA LEU A 160 27.86 -14.89 0.93
C LEU A 160 26.50 -15.44 1.40
N MET A 161 26.41 -15.96 2.63
CA MET A 161 25.14 -16.36 3.23
C MET A 161 24.17 -15.18 3.33
N TYR A 162 24.66 -14.01 3.72
CA TYR A 162 23.86 -12.79 3.73
C TYR A 162 23.36 -12.41 2.33
N LEU A 163 24.22 -12.41 1.32
CA LEU A 163 23.83 -12.10 -0.07
C LEU A 163 22.78 -13.07 -0.61
N ILE A 164 22.92 -14.37 -0.34
CA ILE A 164 21.92 -15.38 -0.76
C ILE A 164 20.56 -15.09 -0.13
N ASN A 165 20.52 -14.69 1.15
CA ASN A 165 19.28 -14.33 1.82
C ASN A 165 18.72 -12.98 1.33
N ALA A 166 19.58 -12.00 1.07
CA ALA A 166 19.20 -10.67 0.61
C ALA A 166 18.78 -10.66 -0.88
N GLN A 167 19.13 -11.69 -1.66
CA GLN A 167 18.71 -11.84 -3.06
C GLN A 167 17.18 -11.87 -3.20
N LYS A 168 16.47 -12.37 -2.18
CA LYS A 168 15.03 -12.27 -2.10
C LYS A 168 14.67 -10.96 -1.37
N PRO A 169 14.09 -9.97 -2.06
CA PRO A 169 13.70 -8.72 -1.43
C PRO A 169 12.72 -9.02 -0.30
N PHE A 170 12.84 -8.28 0.78
CA PHE A 170 11.86 -8.39 1.85
C PHE A 170 10.53 -7.82 1.35
N LYS A 171 9.55 -8.71 1.22
CA LYS A 171 8.20 -8.38 0.76
C LYS A 171 7.22 -8.61 1.90
N ILE A 172 6.53 -7.55 2.32
CA ILE A 172 5.45 -7.68 3.31
C ILE A 172 4.29 -8.38 2.61
N SER A 173 4.10 -9.66 2.89
CA SER A 173 3.08 -10.49 2.25
C SER A 173 2.09 -10.99 3.28
N TYR A 174 0.80 -10.85 2.99
CA TYR A 174 -0.26 -11.44 3.80
C TYR A 174 -0.47 -12.91 3.42
N SER A 175 -0.25 -13.24 2.15
CA SER A 175 -0.27 -14.60 1.61
C SER A 175 0.78 -14.73 0.50
N ASP A 176 1.06 -15.95 0.04
CA ASP A 176 2.02 -16.21 -1.04
C ASP A 176 1.71 -15.44 -2.34
N LYS A 177 0.45 -15.04 -2.53
CA LYS A 177 -0.04 -14.34 -3.72
C LYS A 177 -0.25 -12.85 -3.50
N ILE A 178 -0.31 -12.39 -2.26
CA ILE A 178 -0.73 -11.02 -1.93
C ILE A 178 0.36 -10.33 -1.13
N SER A 179 0.98 -9.35 -1.78
CA SER A 179 2.00 -8.48 -1.20
C SER A 179 1.50 -7.05 -1.05
N VAL A 180 1.89 -6.39 0.04
CA VAL A 180 1.61 -4.98 0.26
C VAL A 180 2.56 -4.15 -0.61
N ASN A 181 2.14 -3.87 -1.83
CA ASN A 181 2.84 -3.01 -2.78
C ASN A 181 1.83 -2.36 -3.73
N TYR A 182 2.28 -1.63 -4.75
CA TYR A 182 1.34 -0.95 -5.67
C TYR A 182 0.43 -1.91 -6.43
N GLN A 183 0.88 -3.15 -6.68
CA GLN A 183 0.07 -4.16 -7.33
C GLN A 183 -1.20 -4.48 -6.53
N LEU A 184 -1.10 -4.53 -5.19
CA LEU A 184 -2.26 -4.70 -4.32
C LEU A 184 -3.28 -3.55 -4.45
N ALA A 185 -2.84 -2.30 -4.55
CA ALA A 185 -3.76 -1.18 -4.75
C ALA A 185 -4.52 -1.30 -6.08
N VAL A 186 -3.81 -1.69 -7.14
CA VAL A 186 -4.42 -1.94 -8.46
C VAL A 186 -5.45 -3.06 -8.39
N ASP A 187 -5.13 -4.16 -7.72
CA ASP A 187 -6.03 -5.31 -7.61
C ASP A 187 -7.27 -5.00 -6.76
N ILE A 188 -7.12 -4.26 -5.65
CA ILE A 188 -8.25 -3.77 -4.84
C ILE A 188 -9.14 -2.84 -5.67
N LEU A 189 -8.55 -1.88 -6.38
CA LEU A 189 -9.30 -0.95 -7.22
C LEU A 189 -10.05 -1.69 -8.34
N ARG A 190 -9.39 -2.67 -8.98
CA ARG A 190 -9.99 -3.51 -10.01
C ARG A 190 -11.20 -4.29 -9.47
N THR A 191 -11.05 -4.85 -8.28
CA THR A 191 -12.13 -5.58 -7.58
C THR A 191 -13.31 -4.65 -7.27
N PHE A 192 -13.03 -3.45 -6.76
CA PHE A 192 -14.05 -2.46 -6.42
C PHE A 192 -14.84 -1.99 -7.64
N VAL A 193 -14.15 -1.65 -8.73
CA VAL A 193 -14.82 -1.27 -9.99
C VAL A 193 -15.66 -2.41 -10.53
N SER A 194 -15.13 -3.65 -10.53
CA SER A 194 -15.87 -4.83 -10.97
C SER A 194 -17.16 -5.03 -10.17
N ALA A 195 -17.09 -4.87 -8.84
CA ALA A 195 -18.25 -4.96 -7.96
C ALA A 195 -19.29 -3.86 -8.25
N LEU A 196 -18.86 -2.61 -8.44
CA LEU A 196 -19.74 -1.51 -8.81
C LEU A 196 -20.43 -1.77 -10.15
N THR A 197 -19.69 -2.21 -11.16
CA THR A 197 -20.26 -2.52 -12.47
C THR A 197 -21.28 -3.64 -12.38
N PHE A 198 -21.02 -4.68 -11.57
CA PHE A 198 -21.98 -5.75 -11.32
C PHE A 198 -23.26 -5.24 -10.64
N VAL A 199 -23.16 -4.36 -9.65
CA VAL A 199 -24.34 -3.76 -9.00
C VAL A 199 -25.16 -2.93 -10.00
N VAL A 200 -24.51 -2.14 -10.85
CA VAL A 200 -25.19 -1.37 -11.90
C VAL A 200 -25.89 -2.31 -12.89
N GLN A 201 -25.25 -3.41 -13.29
CA GLN A 201 -25.86 -4.44 -14.13
C GLN A 201 -27.12 -5.03 -13.49
N LEU A 202 -27.06 -5.38 -12.20
CA LEU A 202 -28.21 -5.92 -11.48
C LEU A 202 -29.35 -4.92 -11.37
N GLN A 203 -29.06 -3.63 -11.16
CA GLN A 203 -30.08 -2.58 -11.15
C GLN A 203 -30.75 -2.44 -12.51
N ASN A 204 -29.97 -2.41 -13.59
CA ASN A 204 -30.49 -2.34 -14.96
C ASN A 204 -31.34 -3.56 -15.33
N ALA A 205 -30.93 -4.76 -14.87
CA ALA A 205 -31.66 -6.00 -15.11
C ALA A 205 -33.03 -6.03 -14.41
N ARG A 206 -33.20 -5.31 -13.30
CA ARG A 206 -34.47 -5.21 -12.56
C ARG A 206 -35.47 -4.22 -13.16
N MET A 207 -35.03 -3.30 -14.03
CA MET A 207 -35.92 -2.29 -14.61
C MET A 207 -36.84 -2.93 -15.67
N PRO A 208 -38.15 -2.58 -15.70
CA PRO A 208 -39.08 -3.05 -16.72
C PRO A 208 -38.58 -2.73 -18.13
N HIS A 209 -38.90 -3.57 -19.13
CA HIS A 209 -38.41 -3.37 -20.49
C HIS A 209 -38.72 -1.99 -21.10
N GLY A 210 -39.77 -1.31 -20.64
CA GLY A 210 -40.14 0.04 -21.11
C GLY A 210 -39.35 1.19 -20.47
N GLU A 211 -38.60 0.97 -19.39
CA GLU A 211 -37.89 2.02 -18.64
C GLU A 211 -36.35 1.95 -18.79
N ARG A 212 -35.83 1.00 -19.56
CA ARG A 212 -34.39 0.92 -19.83
C ARG A 212 -33.95 2.13 -20.65
N THR A 213 -33.08 2.97 -20.08
CA THR A 213 -32.53 4.10 -20.82
C THR A 213 -31.46 3.61 -21.81
N PRO A 214 -31.49 4.05 -23.08
CA PRO A 214 -30.50 3.66 -24.09
C PRO A 214 -29.07 4.13 -23.76
N TYR A 215 -28.93 5.10 -22.85
CA TYR A 215 -27.65 5.52 -22.29
C TYR A 215 -26.94 4.43 -21.46
N SER A 216 -27.68 3.45 -20.93
CA SER A 216 -27.10 2.39 -20.09
C SER A 216 -26.19 1.44 -20.88
N GLU A 217 -26.58 1.02 -22.09
CA GLU A 217 -25.82 0.03 -22.87
C GLU A 217 -24.58 0.63 -23.54
N MET A 218 -24.72 1.80 -24.17
CA MET A 218 -23.61 2.48 -24.84
C MET A 218 -22.58 3.02 -23.85
N GLY A 219 -23.05 3.55 -22.71
CA GLY A 219 -22.19 3.97 -21.61
C GLY A 219 -21.41 2.79 -21.05
N GLN A 220 -22.09 1.67 -20.77
CA GLN A 220 -21.47 0.50 -20.17
C GLN A 220 -20.37 -0.11 -21.05
N LYS A 221 -20.58 -0.23 -22.36
CA LYS A 221 -19.55 -0.71 -23.28
C LYS A 221 -18.32 0.21 -23.28
N LYS A 222 -18.54 1.53 -23.41
CA LYS A 222 -17.45 2.52 -23.40
C LYS A 222 -16.68 2.54 -22.07
N TYR A 223 -17.36 2.38 -20.94
CA TYR A 223 -16.73 2.27 -19.62
C TYR A 223 -15.90 0.99 -19.49
N MET A 224 -16.40 -0.14 -19.98
CA MET A 224 -15.64 -1.40 -19.97
C MET A 224 -14.41 -1.32 -20.86
N ASP A 225 -14.53 -0.76 -22.07
CA ASP A 225 -13.39 -0.61 -22.99
C ASP A 225 -12.31 0.31 -22.40
N LEU A 226 -12.70 1.44 -21.79
CA LEU A 226 -11.78 2.34 -21.11
C LEU A 226 -11.10 1.66 -19.90
N PHE A 227 -11.86 0.88 -19.13
CA PHE A 227 -11.35 0.17 -17.96
C PHE A 227 -10.35 -0.93 -18.34
N VAL A 228 -10.68 -1.74 -19.36
CA VAL A 228 -9.79 -2.77 -19.89
C VAL A 228 -8.50 -2.14 -20.42
N GLY A 229 -8.59 -1.02 -21.15
CA GLY A 229 -7.41 -0.31 -21.66
C GLY A 229 -6.50 0.26 -20.58
N ILE A 230 -7.05 0.76 -19.46
CA ILE A 230 -6.26 1.38 -18.38
C ILE A 230 -5.65 0.33 -17.43
N PHE A 231 -6.34 -0.79 -17.19
CA PHE A 231 -5.99 -1.69 -16.08
C PHE A 231 -5.52 -3.09 -16.49
N TRP A 232 -5.61 -3.49 -17.75
CA TRP A 232 -5.32 -4.88 -18.16
C TRP A 232 -3.92 -5.10 -18.74
N GLU A 233 -3.24 -4.06 -19.25
CA GLU A 233 -1.81 -4.14 -19.60
C GLU A 233 -0.96 -3.96 -18.33
N GLY A 234 -0.60 -5.07 -17.68
CA GLY A 234 0.12 -5.06 -16.41
C GLY A 234 1.58 -4.57 -16.54
N PRO A 235 2.05 -3.69 -15.63
CA PRO A 235 3.42 -3.16 -15.67
C PRO A 235 4.49 -4.24 -15.42
N GLU A 236 4.16 -5.35 -14.76
CA GLU A 236 5.12 -6.41 -14.45
C GLU A 236 5.65 -7.14 -15.69
N GLU A 237 4.81 -7.32 -16.73
CA GLU A 237 5.26 -7.98 -17.97
C GLU A 237 6.23 -7.09 -18.76
N VAL A 238 6.07 -5.77 -18.65
CA VAL A 238 6.95 -4.77 -19.27
C VAL A 238 8.28 -4.69 -18.52
N ILE A 239 8.25 -4.58 -17.19
CA ILE A 239 9.46 -4.48 -16.35
C ILE A 239 10.28 -5.77 -16.41
N PHE A 240 9.66 -6.94 -16.36
CA PHE A 240 10.36 -8.22 -16.46
C PHE A 240 11.02 -8.42 -17.83
N LYS A 241 10.33 -8.04 -18.92
CA LYS A 241 10.92 -8.05 -20.26
C LYS A 241 12.13 -7.12 -20.34
N GLU A 242 12.05 -5.90 -19.80
CA GLU A 242 13.18 -4.95 -19.77
C GLU A 242 14.38 -5.42 -18.93
N SER A 243 14.15 -6.01 -17.75
CA SER A 243 15.22 -6.55 -16.92
C SER A 243 15.95 -7.71 -17.60
N LEU A 244 15.23 -8.59 -18.30
CA LEU A 244 15.82 -9.67 -19.07
C LEU A 244 16.64 -9.18 -20.27
N THR A 245 16.22 -8.12 -20.96
CA THR A 245 17.02 -7.50 -22.03
C THR A 245 18.31 -6.87 -21.48
N ARG A 246 18.30 -6.36 -20.25
CA ARG A 246 19.49 -5.76 -19.61
C ARG A 246 20.52 -6.79 -19.14
N ILE A 247 20.09 -7.95 -18.65
CA ILE A 247 20.98 -8.98 -18.07
C ILE A 247 21.58 -9.89 -19.15
N ARG A 248 20.86 -10.14 -20.25
CA ARG A 248 21.29 -11.05 -21.33
C ARG A 248 22.71 -10.80 -21.86
N PRO A 249 23.14 -9.56 -22.20
CA PRO A 249 24.50 -9.32 -22.69
C PRO A 249 25.60 -9.57 -21.63
N MET A 250 25.27 -9.43 -20.33
CA MET A 250 26.21 -9.71 -19.25
C MET A 250 26.46 -11.21 -19.08
N MET A 251 25.44 -12.04 -19.32
CA MET A 251 25.59 -13.49 -19.33
C MET A 251 26.37 -13.96 -20.56
N ASP A 252 26.06 -13.42 -21.74
CA ASP A 252 26.74 -13.78 -22.99
C ASP A 252 28.24 -13.43 -23.00
N SER A 253 28.64 -12.34 -22.33
CA SER A 253 30.04 -11.94 -22.20
C SER A 253 30.84 -12.82 -21.22
N ARG A 254 30.19 -13.34 -20.17
CA ARG A 254 30.81 -14.31 -19.25
C ARG A 254 31.10 -15.64 -19.94
N ASP A 255 30.14 -16.15 -20.71
CA ASP A 255 30.27 -17.42 -21.44
C ASP A 255 31.30 -17.37 -22.56
N LYS A 256 31.57 -16.19 -23.14
CA LYS A 256 32.68 -15.99 -24.07
C LYS A 256 34.02 -16.03 -23.34
N SER A 257 34.16 -15.31 -22.21
CA SER A 257 35.42 -15.32 -21.44
C SER A 257 35.78 -16.68 -20.84
N ALA A 258 34.80 -17.56 -20.65
CA ALA A 258 35.01 -18.94 -20.19
C ALA A 258 35.50 -19.85 -21.32
N ARG A 259 34.96 -19.69 -22.53
CA ARG A 259 35.39 -20.44 -23.73
C ARG A 259 36.77 -20.04 -24.24
N ASP A 260 37.15 -18.77 -24.10
CA ASP A 260 38.48 -18.30 -24.53
C ASP A 260 39.62 -18.74 -23.59
N LYS A 261 39.31 -19.45 -22.50
CA LYS A 261 40.28 -19.98 -21.53
C LYS A 261 40.47 -21.50 -21.60
N GLU A 262 39.71 -22.19 -22.45
CA GLU A 262 39.89 -23.60 -22.82
C GLU A 262 40.66 -23.70 -24.14
#